data_AF-A0A1M5LXK3-F1
#
_entry.id   AF-A0A1M5LXK3-F1
#
_cell.length_a   1.000
_cell.length_b   1.000
_cell.length_c   1.000
_cell.angle_alpha   90.00
_cell.angle_beta   90.00
_cell.angle_gamma   90.00
#
_symmetry.space_group_name_H-M   'P 1'
#
loop_
_entity.id
_entity.type
_entity.pdbx_description
1 polymer ?
#
loop_
_entity_poly.entity_id
_entity_poly.type
_entity_poly.pdbx_seq_one_letter_code
_entity_poly.pdbx_strand_id
1 'polypeptide(L)'
;MYDERSNDVGFEYSGKHWGQSDYPDFKETFKKSIEDLDRHTSMDLVYLNGNILPTGDLTVAKVRIKKIRWHFGFSRMIMEVDLLYDVEGVTVSITGKNKVQVVATKEGNLFKSLKHGHYLFLSNLCER
;
A
#
# COMPACT_ATOMS: atom_id res chain seq x y z
N MET A 1 -10.33 -1.89 -4.21
CA MET A 1 -10.17 -3.25 -4.75
C MET A 1 -8.70 -3.55 -5.03
N TYR A 2 -8.19 -4.70 -4.60
CA TYR A 2 -6.82 -5.13 -4.85
C TYR A 2 -6.66 -5.75 -6.25
N ASP A 3 -5.59 -5.40 -6.97
CA ASP A 3 -5.22 -6.03 -8.24
C ASP A 3 -4.25 -7.19 -8.01
N GLU A 4 -4.63 -8.41 -8.38
CA GLU A 4 -3.83 -9.63 -8.17
C GLU A 4 -2.45 -9.59 -8.85
N ARG A 5 -2.24 -8.75 -9.88
CA ARG A 5 -0.92 -8.50 -10.49
C ARG A 5 0.08 -7.86 -9.52
N SER A 6 -0.37 -7.47 -8.33
CA SER A 6 0.46 -7.00 -7.24
C SER A 6 1.24 -8.16 -6.61
N ASN A 7 0.74 -9.41 -6.66
CA ASN A 7 1.39 -10.60 -6.09
C ASN A 7 2.70 -10.96 -6.80
N ASP A 8 2.87 -10.52 -8.06
CA ASP A 8 4.06 -10.77 -8.86
C ASP A 8 5.20 -9.77 -8.57
N VAL A 9 4.97 -8.79 -7.67
CA VAL A 9 5.95 -7.75 -7.38
C VAL A 9 7.04 -8.27 -6.44
N GLY A 10 8.29 -8.23 -6.90
CA GLY A 10 9.45 -8.47 -6.06
C GLY A 10 9.85 -7.25 -5.22
N PHE A 11 10.69 -7.47 -4.21
CA PHE A 11 11.36 -6.40 -3.49
C PHE A 11 12.66 -6.01 -4.20
N GLU A 12 12.84 -4.73 -4.47
CA GLU A 12 14.12 -4.18 -4.90
C GLU A 12 14.88 -3.62 -3.70
N TYR A 13 16.19 -3.85 -3.67
CA TYR A 13 17.06 -3.47 -2.56
C TYR A 13 18.14 -2.52 -3.05
N SER A 14 18.36 -1.43 -2.32
CA SER A 14 19.48 -0.52 -2.52
C SER A 14 20.24 -0.31 -1.21
N GLY A 15 21.57 -0.37 -1.27
CA GLY A 15 22.44 -0.31 -0.09
C GLY A 15 22.64 -1.66 0.61
N LYS A 16 23.49 -1.67 1.65
CA LYS A 16 23.85 -2.88 2.39
C LYS A 16 22.72 -3.26 3.35
N HIS A 17 22.16 -4.45 3.19
CA HIS A 17 21.06 -4.92 4.02
C HIS A 17 21.34 -6.29 4.65
N TRP A 18 20.67 -6.55 5.77
CA TRP A 18 20.77 -7.78 6.54
C TRP A 18 19.39 -8.15 7.08
N GLY A 19 19.15 -9.45 7.24
CA GLY A 19 17.87 -9.97 7.70
C GLY A 19 17.03 -10.54 6.55
N GLN A 20 16.43 -11.69 6.83
CA GLN A 20 15.46 -12.35 5.98
C GLN A 20 14.22 -12.54 6.86
N SER A 21 13.19 -11.73 6.65
CA SER A 21 11.85 -12.13 7.07
C SER A 21 11.14 -12.76 5.87
N ASP A 22 10.13 -13.56 6.15
CA ASP A 22 9.29 -14.16 5.13
C ASP A 22 8.66 -13.10 4.23
N TYR A 23 8.33 -13.51 3.01
CA TYR A 23 7.56 -12.68 2.10
C TYR A 23 6.15 -12.51 2.68
N PRO A 24 5.66 -11.26 2.75
CA PRO A 24 4.33 -11.03 3.29
C PRO A 24 3.24 -11.47 2.31
N ASP A 25 2.08 -11.83 2.83
CA ASP A 25 0.86 -11.90 2.04
C ASP A 25 0.44 -10.48 1.66
N PHE A 26 0.69 -10.09 0.41
CA PHE A 26 0.43 -8.74 -0.06
C PHE A 26 -1.06 -8.36 -0.01
N LYS A 27 -1.95 -9.31 -0.32
CA LYS A 27 -3.38 -9.05 -0.36
C LYS A 27 -3.92 -8.84 1.04
N GLU A 28 -3.54 -9.70 1.97
CA GLU A 28 -3.95 -9.57 3.37
C GLU A 28 -3.32 -8.32 4.02
N THR A 29 -2.05 -8.04 3.74
CA THR A 29 -1.37 -6.82 4.22
C THR A 29 -2.05 -5.56 3.70
N PHE A 30 -2.43 -5.55 2.43
CA PHE A 30 -3.20 -4.48 1.81
C PHE A 30 -4.55 -4.30 2.49
N LYS A 31 -5.33 -5.37 2.64
CA LYS A 31 -6.65 -5.33 3.29
C LYS A 31 -6.55 -4.77 4.70
N LYS A 32 -5.63 -5.28 5.51
CA LYS A 32 -5.37 -4.78 6.88
C LYS A 32 -5.04 -3.29 6.87
N SER A 33 -4.27 -2.80 5.90
CA SER A 33 -3.88 -1.39 5.83
C SER A 33 -5.06 -0.45 5.52
N ILE A 34 -6.05 -0.92 4.76
CA ILE A 34 -7.31 -0.19 4.50
C ILE A 34 -8.19 -0.19 5.76
N GLU A 35 -8.41 -1.36 6.36
CA GLU A 35 -9.22 -1.49 7.58
C GLU A 35 -8.65 -0.67 8.74
N ASP A 36 -7.32 -0.64 8.86
CA ASP A 36 -6.68 0.20 9.86
C ASP A 36 -6.81 1.68 9.54
N LEU A 37 -6.71 2.09 8.27
CA LEU A 37 -6.91 3.48 7.90
C LEU A 37 -8.33 3.95 8.21
N ASP A 38 -9.34 3.15 7.85
CA ASP A 38 -10.75 3.43 8.11
C ASP A 38 -11.02 3.74 9.59
N ARG A 39 -10.52 2.88 10.48
CA ARG A 39 -10.62 3.06 11.94
C ARG A 39 -10.07 4.40 12.44
N HIS A 40 -9.14 5.00 11.72
CA HIS A 40 -8.48 6.25 12.11
C HIS A 40 -9.00 7.49 11.38
N THR A 41 -9.69 7.33 10.24
CA THR A 41 -10.12 8.46 9.41
C THR A 41 -11.64 8.62 9.32
N SER A 42 -12.44 7.65 9.78
CA SER A 42 -13.92 7.68 9.71
C SER A 42 -14.43 7.93 8.29
N MET A 43 -13.73 7.41 7.27
CA MET A 43 -14.03 7.64 5.85
C MET A 43 -14.89 6.51 5.22
N ASP A 44 -15.42 5.60 6.03
CA ASP A 44 -16.21 4.43 5.62
C ASP A 44 -15.54 3.62 4.48
N LEU A 45 -14.25 3.35 4.63
CA LEU A 45 -13.47 2.64 3.62
C LEU A 45 -13.75 1.14 3.68
N VAL A 46 -14.19 0.57 2.56
CA VAL A 46 -14.47 -0.86 2.45
C VAL A 46 -13.52 -1.54 1.47
N TYR A 47 -12.91 -2.63 1.91
CA TYR A 47 -12.19 -3.53 1.02
C TYR A 47 -13.18 -4.35 0.17
N LEU A 48 -13.23 -4.08 -1.13
CA LEU A 48 -14.00 -4.87 -2.09
C LEU A 48 -13.16 -6.01 -2.66
N ASN A 49 -13.64 -7.25 -2.49
CA ASN A 49 -13.18 -8.40 -3.24
C ASN A 49 -13.69 -8.28 -4.69
N GLY A 50 -12.82 -8.56 -5.68
CA GLY A 50 -13.08 -8.29 -7.10
C GLY A 50 -14.21 -9.06 -7.78
N ASN A 51 -14.97 -9.86 -7.03
CA ASN A 51 -16.14 -10.58 -7.52
C ASN A 51 -17.47 -9.87 -7.19
N ILE A 52 -17.42 -8.72 -6.50
CA ILE A 52 -18.60 -7.97 -6.08
C ILE A 52 -18.66 -6.67 -6.87
N LEU A 53 -19.72 -6.52 -7.68
CA LEU A 53 -20.09 -5.23 -8.25
C LEU A 53 -20.75 -4.40 -7.14
N PRO A 54 -20.21 -3.21 -6.82
CA PRO A 54 -20.84 -2.35 -5.83
C PRO A 54 -22.22 -1.91 -6.32
N THR A 55 -23.21 -2.01 -5.43
CA THR A 55 -24.57 -1.50 -5.67
C THR A 55 -24.72 -0.19 -4.90
N GLY A 56 -24.83 0.95 -5.62
CA GLY A 56 -25.02 2.28 -5.04
C GLY A 56 -23.98 3.32 -5.48
N ASP A 57 -24.04 4.52 -4.92
CA ASP A 57 -23.08 5.62 -5.15
C ASP A 57 -21.76 5.36 -4.38
N LEU A 58 -20.95 4.42 -4.89
CA LEU A 58 -19.64 4.10 -4.33
C LEU A 58 -18.53 4.48 -5.30
N THR A 59 -17.59 5.30 -4.84
CA THR A 59 -16.35 5.56 -5.57
C THR A 59 -15.42 4.36 -5.42
N VAL A 60 -15.17 3.65 -6.53
CA VAL A 60 -14.35 2.44 -6.54
C VAL A 60 -12.95 2.76 -7.05
N ALA A 61 -11.96 2.51 -6.20
CA ALA A 61 -10.56 2.51 -6.61
C ALA A 61 -10.02 1.10 -6.78
N LYS A 62 -9.53 0.77 -7.98
CA LYS A 62 -8.69 -0.41 -8.20
C LYS A 62 -7.24 -0.04 -7.95
N VAL A 63 -6.56 -0.77 -7.07
CA VAL A 63 -5.21 -0.44 -6.63
C VAL A 63 -4.26 -1.56 -6.98
N ARG A 64 -3.18 -1.21 -7.67
CA ARG A 64 -2.09 -2.11 -8.02
C ARG A 64 -0.80 -1.67 -7.34
N ILE A 65 -0.13 -2.60 -6.67
CA ILE A 65 1.28 -2.43 -6.29
C ILE A 65 2.11 -2.59 -7.55
N LYS A 66 2.85 -1.55 -7.92
CA LYS A 66 3.71 -1.55 -9.10
C LYS A 66 5.13 -1.95 -8.76
N LYS A 67 5.59 -1.53 -7.59
CA LYS A 67 6.99 -1.64 -7.19
C LYS A 67 7.11 -1.53 -5.68
N ILE A 68 7.99 -2.32 -5.09
CA ILE A 68 8.40 -2.18 -3.68
C ILE A 68 9.90 -2.01 -3.64
N ARG A 69 10.36 -0.93 -3.01
CA ARG A 69 11.77 -0.55 -2.93
C ARG A 69 12.19 -0.40 -1.48
N TRP A 70 13.34 -0.97 -1.16
CA TRP A 70 14.05 -0.72 0.08
C TRP A 70 15.28 0.13 -0.16
N HIS A 71 15.42 1.15 0.68
CA HIS A 71 16.58 2.03 0.73
C HIS A 71 17.29 1.87 2.07
N PHE A 72 18.47 1.25 2.06
CA PHE A 72 19.31 1.04 3.24
C PHE A 72 20.46 2.06 3.25
N GLY A 73 20.34 3.07 4.10
CA GLY A 73 21.42 4.03 4.40
C GLY A 73 22.05 3.77 5.77
N PHE A 74 23.15 4.50 6.06
CA PHE A 74 23.94 4.33 7.29
C PHE A 74 23.14 4.45 8.59
N SER A 75 22.11 5.30 8.65
CA SER A 75 21.30 5.54 9.86
C SER A 75 19.79 5.44 9.62
N ARG A 76 19.37 5.16 8.39
CA ARG A 76 17.95 5.18 8.00
C ARG A 76 17.67 4.09 6.96
N MET A 77 16.63 3.32 7.24
CA MET A 77 16.05 2.38 6.30
C MET A 77 14.67 2.91 5.90
N ILE A 78 14.34 2.89 4.61
CA ILE A 78 13.05 3.35 4.11
C ILE A 78 12.48 2.29 3.17
N MET A 79 11.23 1.91 3.39
CA MET A 79 10.45 1.18 2.39
C MET A 79 9.59 2.16 1.62
N GLU A 80 9.64 2.10 0.30
CA GLU A 80 8.74 2.80 -0.61
C GLU A 80 7.89 1.78 -1.38
N VAL A 81 6.61 2.08 -1.54
CA VAL A 81 5.66 1.26 -2.29
C VAL A 81 4.97 2.15 -3.30
N ASP A 82 5.19 1.88 -4.59
CA ASP A 82 4.55 2.60 -5.67
C ASP A 82 3.20 1.95 -5.96
N LEU A 83 2.15 2.73 -5.79
CA LEU A 83 0.75 2.37 -5.96
C LEU A 83 0.18 3.06 -7.18
N LEU A 84 -0.55 2.30 -7.97
CA LEU A 84 -1.32 2.79 -9.10
C LEU A 84 -2.80 2.63 -8.78
N TYR A 85 -3.50 3.75 -8.65
CA TYR A 85 -4.95 3.80 -8.44
C TYR A 85 -5.61 4.05 -9.79
N ASP A 86 -6.64 3.27 -10.09
CA ASP A 86 -7.57 3.49 -11.19
C ASP A 86 -8.94 3.77 -10.58
N VAL A 87 -9.42 5.01 -10.74
CA VAL A 87 -10.70 5.51 -10.23
C VAL A 87 -11.42 6.15 -11.40
N GLU A 88 -12.57 5.60 -11.78
CA GLU A 88 -13.41 6.13 -12.86
C GLU A 88 -12.65 6.37 -14.19
N GLY A 89 -11.66 5.50 -14.50
CA GLY A 89 -10.83 5.60 -15.70
C GLY A 89 -9.68 6.59 -15.59
N VAL A 90 -9.55 7.31 -14.48
CA VAL A 90 -8.39 8.16 -14.18
C VAL A 90 -7.37 7.36 -13.39
N THR A 91 -6.14 7.34 -13.91
CA THR A 91 -5.02 6.68 -13.24
C THR A 91 -4.20 7.68 -12.42
N VAL A 92 -4.00 7.39 -11.13
CA VAL A 92 -3.22 8.20 -10.19
C VAL A 92 -2.07 7.37 -9.62
N SER A 93 -0.86 7.91 -9.65
CA SER A 93 0.33 7.27 -9.07
C SER A 93 0.67 7.88 -7.72
N ILE A 94 0.83 7.06 -6.69
CA ILE A 94 1.18 7.48 -5.32
C ILE A 94 2.30 6.59 -4.79
N THR A 95 3.29 7.20 -4.14
CA THR A 95 4.34 6.44 -3.43
C THR A 95 4.11 6.50 -1.93
N GLY A 96 3.68 5.37 -1.35
CA GLY A 96 3.65 5.16 0.10
C GLY A 96 5.06 4.99 0.65
N LYS A 97 5.34 5.52 1.85
CA LYS A 97 6.68 5.49 2.45
C LYS A 97 6.61 5.16 3.93
N ASN A 98 7.55 4.35 4.41
CA ASN A 98 7.73 4.09 5.82
C ASN A 98 9.21 4.12 6.20
N LYS A 99 9.55 4.87 7.25
CA LYS A 99 10.88 4.84 7.88
C LYS A 99 10.95 3.63 8.82
N VAL A 100 11.92 2.77 8.59
CA VAL A 100 12.04 1.48 9.25
C VAL A 100 12.95 1.59 10.47
N GLN A 101 12.45 1.13 11.61
CA GLN A 101 13.24 0.91 12.82
C GLN A 101 13.82 -0.51 12.81
N VAL A 102 14.96 -0.70 13.47
CA VAL A 102 15.90 -1.85 13.35
C VAL A 102 15.26 -3.24 13.56
N VAL A 103 14.04 -3.35 14.11
CA VAL A 103 13.38 -4.63 14.45
C VAL A 103 12.12 -4.92 13.60
N ALA A 104 11.85 -4.17 12.54
CA ALA A 104 10.60 -4.30 11.79
C ALA A 104 10.66 -5.30 10.61
N THR A 105 9.64 -6.15 10.47
CA THR A 105 9.51 -7.20 9.43
C THR A 105 9.11 -6.64 8.05
N LYS A 106 9.33 -7.39 6.96
CA LYS A 106 8.84 -7.00 5.61
C LYS A 106 7.33 -6.71 5.61
N GLU A 107 6.53 -7.56 6.26
CA GLU A 107 5.08 -7.38 6.39
C GLU A 107 4.71 -6.08 7.10
N GLY A 108 5.27 -5.85 8.29
CA GLY A 108 4.93 -4.66 9.08
C GLY A 108 5.34 -3.35 8.39
N ASN A 109 6.45 -3.36 7.65
CA ASN A 109 6.87 -2.19 6.87
C ASN A 109 6.03 -2.00 5.61
N LEU A 110 5.61 -3.08 4.96
CA LEU A 110 4.70 -3.04 3.81
C LEU A 110 3.35 -2.47 4.25
N PHE A 111 2.77 -2.98 5.33
CA PHE A 111 1.54 -2.45 5.93
C PHE A 111 1.61 -0.94 6.16
N LYS A 112 2.67 -0.45 6.83
CA LYS A 112 2.83 0.98 7.12
C LYS A 112 2.97 1.82 5.84
N SER A 113 3.73 1.33 4.87
CA SER A 113 3.94 2.01 3.59
C SER A 113 2.65 2.08 2.77
N LEU A 114 1.87 0.99 2.73
CA LEU A 114 0.56 0.92 2.09
C LEU A 114 -0.43 1.88 2.76
N LYS A 115 -0.56 1.82 4.09
CA LYS A 115 -1.40 2.75 4.86
C LYS A 115 -1.07 4.21 4.54
N HIS A 116 0.22 4.58 4.52
CA HIS A 116 0.64 5.92 4.14
C HIS A 116 0.26 6.27 2.70
N GLY A 117 0.44 5.35 1.75
CA GLY A 117 0.04 5.55 0.36
C GLY A 117 -1.48 5.69 0.17
N HIS A 118 -2.28 4.96 0.93
CA HIS A 118 -3.74 5.10 0.96
C HIS A 118 -4.17 6.45 1.53
N TYR A 119 -3.56 6.86 2.63
CA TYR A 119 -3.81 8.18 3.21
C TYR A 119 -3.50 9.30 2.21
N LEU A 120 -2.31 9.29 1.58
CA LEU A 120 -1.96 10.29 0.57
C LEU A 120 -2.93 10.32 -0.61
N PHE A 121 -3.38 9.15 -1.08
CA PHE A 121 -4.37 9.09 -2.16
C PHE A 121 -5.68 9.76 -1.74
N LEU A 122 -6.20 9.40 -0.57
CA LEU A 122 -7.47 9.94 -0.06
C LEU A 122 -7.40 11.44 0.22
N SER A 123 -6.30 11.93 0.80
CA SER A 123 -6.10 13.38 1.00
C SER A 123 -6.15 14.14 -0.33
N ASN A 124 -5.50 13.64 -1.38
CA ASN A 124 -5.56 14.27 -2.70
C ASN A 124 -6.94 14.17 -3.36
N LEU A 125 -7.70 13.12 -3.08
CA LEU A 125 -9.03 12.91 -3.65
C LEU A 125 -10.07 13.83 -2.99
N CYS A 126 -9.99 14.03 -1.67
CA CYS A 126 -10.93 14.84 -0.89
C CYS A 126 -10.62 16.35 -0.88
N GLU A 127 -9.44 16.77 -1.34
CA GLU A 127 -9.11 18.19 -1.56
C GLU A 127 -9.61 18.72 -2.92
N ARG A 128 -10.23 17.86 -3.75
CA ARG A 128 -10.92 18.23 -5.00
C ARG A 128 -12.41 18.41 -4.77
#